data_AF-A0A7S0R5V1-F1
#
_entry.id   AF-A0A7S0R5V1-F1
#
_cell.length_a   1.000
_cell.length_b   1.000
_cell.length_c   1.000
_cell.angle_alpha   90.00
_cell.angle_beta   90.00
_cell.angle_gamma   90.00
#
_symmetry.space_group_name_H-M   'P 1'
#
loop_
_entity.id
_entity.type
_entity.pdbx_description
1 polymer ?
#
loop_
_entity_poly.entity_id
_entity_poly.type
_entity_poly.pdbx_seq_one_letter_code
_entity_poly.pdbx_strand_id
1 'polypeptide(L)'
;MRLFAAAFVLLLIFQAGGCKRAKRRTPPEVVTHTDSQRGVGCLNERGRAVTEPLQQIEYGNRYFGEQDWIKALSCYESALKIDPNQKVAEVNIGLVHAAKGEYHAAMSTCTPLETKYPDYGVLHYCLGLAHMGIKGFGEAVRRLELAQKSPDGAKLRLEVPIAEAYTGLASELLEVGKPADARRTALYAIKVAPTFSKAHKVLGFSYRHLGLHEDGLASFQKATQLSPQDPEGWANLALVQSHTGRNLDAVDSFHEAIRIHPTYLGAYVALGKHLQAIQRTQEAITTFEKALGLDPTNPELRTGIMQAVADACAWRKQERFLPSVLKDLKHQIAKRSGRPNVTPFDSLLTIPASPQLVRLLAEAYVRVANSEVTRAGAGVLPLPRAPKAQHKKLRVGYFSSDFGNTPVGRLMASVPLHHNRTIVDSFLYPLNLEDGSFYRQLVEQGIHTSRRLHGLANEQSAKMIAHDEIHILIDLLGYTAGGYAMAREHILAMKPAPLTVGFLGYPGTMGTSN
;
A
#
# COMPACT_ATOMS: atom_id res chain seq x y z
N MET A 1 7.55 -6.37 16.51
CA MET A 1 9.02 -6.42 16.56
C MET A 1 9.60 -6.99 17.86
N ARG A 2 9.03 -6.78 19.05
CA ARG A 2 9.68 -7.19 20.33
C ARG A 2 9.45 -8.64 20.81
N LEU A 3 8.53 -9.41 20.22
CA LEU A 3 8.13 -10.74 20.74
C LEU A 3 8.66 -11.96 19.96
N PHE A 4 9.25 -11.78 18.78
CA PHE A 4 9.53 -12.91 17.89
C PHE A 4 11.01 -13.34 17.79
N ALA A 5 11.97 -12.47 18.11
CA ALA A 5 13.40 -12.81 18.02
C ALA A 5 13.90 -13.74 19.14
N ALA A 6 13.35 -13.64 20.35
CA ALA A 6 13.85 -14.36 21.52
C ALA A 6 13.31 -15.80 21.64
N ALA A 7 12.06 -16.06 21.23
CA ALA A 7 11.40 -17.34 21.50
C ALA A 7 11.86 -18.51 20.61
N PHE A 8 12.47 -18.23 19.45
CA PHE A 8 12.69 -19.27 18.42
C PHE A 8 14.09 -19.85 18.32
N VAL A 9 15.13 -19.13 18.78
CA VAL A 9 16.51 -19.65 18.85
C VAL A 9 16.66 -20.65 20.01
N LEU A 10 15.79 -20.59 21.03
CA LEU A 10 15.83 -21.39 22.25
C LEU A 10 15.65 -22.91 22.03
N LEU A 11 14.96 -23.34 20.98
CA LEU A 11 14.58 -24.75 20.81
C LEU A 11 15.68 -25.64 20.21
N LEU A 12 16.80 -25.08 19.74
CA LEU A 12 17.83 -25.84 19.01
C LEU A 12 19.19 -25.88 19.69
N ILE A 13 19.35 -25.18 20.81
CA ILE A 13 20.56 -25.25 21.65
C ILE A 13 20.39 -26.33 22.75
N PHE A 14 19.18 -26.87 22.94
CA PHE A 14 18.84 -27.77 24.06
C PHE A 14 18.91 -29.29 23.79
N GLN A 15 19.53 -29.76 22.69
CA GLN A 15 19.77 -31.20 22.51
C GLN A 15 21.21 -31.61 22.83
N ALA A 16 21.59 -31.44 24.10
CA ALA A 16 22.63 -32.23 24.77
C ALA A 16 22.50 -32.10 26.29
N GLY A 17 21.48 -32.72 26.90
CA GLY A 17 21.38 -32.78 28.37
C GLY A 17 19.97 -33.09 28.87
N GLY A 18 19.78 -34.28 29.43
CA GLY A 18 18.48 -34.83 29.83
C GLY A 18 17.66 -33.91 30.76
N CYS A 19 16.38 -33.75 30.43
CA CYS A 19 15.43 -32.93 31.17
C CYS A 19 14.82 -33.72 32.35
N LYS A 20 15.02 -33.26 33.59
CA LYS A 20 14.13 -33.58 34.73
C LYS A 20 13.23 -32.38 35.02
N ARG A 21 11.92 -32.63 35.05
CA ARG A 21 10.82 -31.69 35.35
C ARG A 21 11.11 -30.82 36.58
N ALA A 22 10.93 -29.49 36.46
CA ALA A 22 10.87 -28.57 37.60
C ALA A 22 9.50 -27.87 37.67
N LYS A 23 8.95 -27.82 38.89
CA LYS A 23 7.62 -27.33 39.28
C LYS A 23 7.50 -25.80 39.21
N ARG A 24 6.26 -25.32 39.02
CA ARG A 24 5.82 -23.91 39.08
C ARG A 24 6.41 -23.16 40.28
N ARG A 25 7.05 -22.01 40.04
CA ARG A 25 7.32 -20.96 41.03
C ARG A 25 6.94 -19.58 40.47
N THR A 26 6.50 -18.72 41.39
CA THR A 26 5.95 -17.36 41.28
C THR A 26 6.88 -16.34 40.60
N PRO A 27 6.37 -15.19 40.10
CA PRO A 27 7.15 -14.26 39.27
C PRO A 27 8.19 -13.49 40.12
N PRO A 28 9.38 -13.15 39.57
CA PRO A 28 10.33 -12.31 40.30
C PRO A 28 10.05 -10.82 40.08
N GLU A 29 10.36 -10.04 41.11
CA GLU A 29 10.30 -8.58 41.17
C GLU A 29 11.27 -7.92 40.18
N VAL A 30 10.87 -6.76 39.68
CA VAL A 30 11.65 -5.91 38.77
C VAL A 30 12.77 -5.23 39.56
N VAL A 31 14.00 -5.72 39.41
CA VAL A 31 15.21 -5.05 39.91
C VAL A 31 15.72 -4.10 38.84
N THR A 32 15.83 -2.81 39.18
CA THR A 32 16.46 -1.78 38.36
C THR A 32 17.97 -1.96 38.38
N HIS A 33 18.58 -2.27 37.23
CA HIS A 33 20.03 -2.42 37.11
C HIS A 33 20.71 -1.14 36.63
N THR A 34 21.65 -0.64 37.43
CA THR A 34 22.59 0.44 37.11
C THR A 34 23.75 -0.05 36.23
N ASP A 35 24.38 0.88 35.51
CA ASP A 35 25.48 0.72 34.53
C ASP A 35 26.80 0.09 35.05
N SER A 36 26.81 -0.50 36.26
CA SER A 36 28.03 -0.97 36.94
C SER A 36 28.47 -2.41 36.62
N GLN A 37 27.76 -3.14 35.73
CA GLN A 37 28.05 -4.56 35.44
C GLN A 37 28.93 -4.82 34.21
N ARG A 38 29.39 -3.79 33.47
CA ARG A 38 30.24 -3.96 32.26
C ARG A 38 31.64 -4.56 32.50
N GLY A 39 32.00 -4.89 33.74
CA GLY A 39 33.31 -5.45 34.11
C GLY A 39 33.29 -6.85 34.74
N VAL A 40 32.11 -7.41 35.01
CA VAL A 40 31.99 -8.74 35.65
C VAL A 40 31.80 -9.76 34.53
N GLY A 41 32.78 -10.66 34.36
CA GLY A 41 32.72 -11.72 33.34
C GLY A 41 31.50 -12.64 33.50
N CYS A 42 31.32 -13.60 32.60
CA CYS A 42 30.12 -14.45 32.57
C CYS A 42 29.81 -15.08 33.95
N LEU A 43 28.62 -14.79 34.49
CA LEU A 43 28.13 -15.36 35.75
C LEU A 43 27.00 -16.35 35.49
N ASN A 44 26.92 -17.39 36.31
CA ASN A 44 25.76 -18.27 36.34
C ASN A 44 24.63 -17.72 37.24
N GLU A 45 23.50 -18.43 37.28
CA GLU A 45 22.31 -18.10 38.10
C GLU A 45 22.58 -17.96 39.60
N ARG A 46 23.71 -18.50 40.09
CA ARG A 46 24.14 -18.42 41.50
C ARG A 46 25.22 -17.35 41.73
N GLY A 47 25.49 -16.50 40.75
CA GLY A 47 26.50 -15.44 40.82
C GLY A 47 27.94 -15.94 40.79
N ARG A 48 28.20 -17.20 40.37
CA ARG A 48 29.56 -17.75 40.25
C ARG A 48 30.09 -17.53 38.84
N ALA A 49 31.36 -17.19 38.73
CA ALA A 49 32.05 -17.04 37.46
C ALA A 49 32.07 -18.37 36.69
N VAL A 50 31.71 -18.31 35.41
CA VAL A 50 31.83 -19.41 34.45
C VAL A 50 33.14 -19.22 33.71
N THR A 51 34.03 -20.20 33.79
CA THR A 51 35.40 -20.09 33.24
C THR A 51 35.59 -20.79 31.90
N GLU A 52 34.74 -21.78 31.58
CA GLU A 52 34.82 -22.56 30.35
C GLU A 52 34.13 -21.83 29.18
N PRO A 53 34.80 -21.58 28.02
CA PRO A 53 34.24 -20.81 26.91
C PRO A 53 32.92 -21.35 26.36
N LEU A 54 32.81 -22.68 26.22
CA LEU A 54 31.57 -23.32 25.74
C LEU A 54 30.41 -23.11 26.73
N GLN A 55 30.68 -23.22 28.03
CA GLN A 55 29.67 -22.96 29.05
C GLN A 55 29.28 -21.48 29.08
N GLN A 56 30.22 -20.56 28.87
CA GLN A 56 29.93 -19.14 28.76
C GLN A 56 28.96 -18.85 27.60
N ILE A 57 29.16 -19.50 26.45
CA ILE A 57 28.24 -19.40 25.30
C ILE A 57 26.86 -19.97 25.65
N GLU A 58 26.78 -21.11 26.34
CA GLU A 58 25.50 -21.70 26.78
C GLU A 58 24.72 -20.77 27.73
N TYR A 59 25.40 -20.16 28.70
CA TYR A 59 24.78 -19.16 29.57
C TYR A 59 24.38 -17.91 28.80
N GLY A 60 25.22 -17.43 27.87
CA GLY A 60 24.89 -16.32 26.98
C GLY A 60 23.62 -16.57 26.16
N ASN A 61 23.47 -17.79 25.61
CA ASN A 61 22.29 -18.21 24.86
C ASN A 61 21.03 -18.25 25.74
N ARG A 62 21.17 -18.67 27.00
CA ARG A 62 20.06 -18.66 27.97
C ARG A 62 19.61 -17.24 28.28
N TYR A 63 20.55 -16.35 28.60
CA TYR A 63 20.25 -14.94 28.86
C TYR A 63 19.67 -14.23 27.63
N PHE A 64 20.14 -14.58 26.43
CA PHE A 64 19.53 -14.10 25.18
C PHE A 64 18.04 -14.51 25.08
N GLY A 65 17.72 -15.77 25.41
CA GLY A 65 16.35 -16.26 25.46
C GLY A 65 15.47 -15.57 26.50
N GLU A 66 16.07 -15.17 27.63
CA GLU A 66 15.44 -14.38 28.69
C GLU A 66 15.32 -12.89 28.37
N GLN A 67 15.87 -12.43 27.24
CA GLN A 67 16.00 -11.02 26.86
C GLN A 67 16.88 -10.18 27.79
N ASP A 68 17.73 -10.83 28.60
CA ASP A 68 18.76 -10.15 29.39
C ASP A 68 20.00 -9.93 28.51
N TRP A 69 19.93 -8.89 27.70
CA TRP A 69 20.96 -8.58 26.71
C TRP A 69 22.31 -8.23 27.33
N ILE A 70 22.32 -7.70 28.56
CA ILE A 70 23.53 -7.27 29.24
C ILE A 70 24.33 -8.50 29.66
N LYS A 71 23.67 -9.46 30.33
CA LYS A 71 24.31 -10.71 30.72
C LYS A 71 24.71 -11.57 29.52
N ALA A 72 23.86 -11.59 28.47
CA ALA A 72 24.17 -12.29 27.23
C ALA A 72 25.48 -11.76 26.60
N LEU A 73 25.61 -10.44 26.44
CA LEU A 73 26.82 -9.82 25.90
C LEU A 73 28.03 -10.07 26.78
N SER A 74 27.92 -9.89 28.10
CA SER A 74 29.04 -10.18 29.02
C SER A 74 29.54 -11.62 28.88
N CYS A 75 28.64 -12.59 28.73
CA CYS A 75 29.01 -13.97 28.53
C CYS A 75 29.70 -14.24 27.19
N TYR A 76 29.22 -13.68 26.08
CA TYR A 76 29.87 -13.82 24.78
C TYR A 76 31.23 -13.11 24.71
N GLU A 77 31.33 -11.90 25.25
CA GLU A 77 32.60 -11.15 25.33
C GLU A 77 33.63 -11.86 26.20
N SER A 78 33.20 -12.50 27.30
CA SER A 78 34.08 -13.32 28.14
C SER A 78 34.61 -14.53 27.39
N ALA A 79 33.79 -15.17 26.55
CA ALA A 79 34.22 -16.30 25.72
C ALA A 79 35.26 -15.88 24.68
N LEU A 80 35.07 -14.72 24.05
CA LEU A 80 36.02 -14.17 23.07
C LEU A 80 37.35 -13.72 23.68
N LYS A 81 37.39 -13.37 24.97
CA LYS A 81 38.66 -13.10 25.68
C LYS A 81 39.52 -14.36 25.81
N ILE A 82 38.91 -15.54 25.87
CA ILE A 82 39.60 -16.82 26.02
C ILE A 82 39.90 -17.43 24.65
N ASP A 83 38.93 -17.40 23.73
CA ASP A 83 39.06 -17.85 22.34
C ASP A 83 38.61 -16.74 21.37
N PRO A 84 39.56 -15.90 20.89
CA PRO A 84 39.26 -14.78 20.01
C PRO A 84 38.70 -15.16 18.64
N ASN A 85 38.74 -16.45 18.27
CA ASN A 85 38.23 -16.96 16.99
C ASN A 85 36.97 -17.82 17.17
N GLN A 86 36.25 -17.62 18.26
CA GLN A 86 35.06 -18.40 18.55
C GLN A 86 33.84 -17.91 17.75
N LYS A 87 33.63 -18.50 16.57
CA LYS A 87 32.58 -18.11 15.60
C LYS A 87 31.17 -17.94 16.19
N VAL A 88 30.79 -18.79 17.15
CA VAL A 88 29.44 -18.76 17.75
C VAL A 88 29.26 -17.50 18.60
N ALA A 89 30.26 -17.17 19.43
CA ALA A 89 30.22 -15.99 20.28
C ALA A 89 30.27 -14.69 19.46
N GLU A 90 31.12 -14.62 18.42
CA GLU A 90 31.23 -13.45 17.54
C GLU A 90 29.88 -13.13 16.86
N VAL A 91 29.21 -14.13 16.28
CA VAL A 91 27.92 -13.94 15.59
C VAL A 91 26.78 -13.68 16.58
N ASN A 92 26.80 -14.31 17.75
CA ASN A 92 25.75 -14.12 18.75
C ASN A 92 25.72 -12.70 19.32
N ILE A 93 26.86 -12.01 19.39
CA ILE A 93 26.89 -10.57 19.71
C ILE A 93 26.11 -9.77 18.65
N GLY A 94 26.33 -10.04 17.37
CA GLY A 94 25.57 -9.43 16.28
C GLY A 94 24.06 -9.73 16.37
N LEU A 95 23.68 -10.95 16.75
CA LEU A 95 22.27 -11.31 17.00
C LEU A 95 21.66 -10.56 18.18
N VAL A 96 22.42 -10.29 19.25
CA VAL A 96 21.96 -9.42 20.36
C VAL A 96 21.67 -8.01 19.84
N HIS A 97 22.56 -7.43 19.04
CA HIS A 97 22.33 -6.12 18.43
C HIS A 97 21.08 -6.12 17.56
N ALA A 98 20.89 -7.14 16.72
CA ALA A 98 19.68 -7.27 15.90
C ALA A 98 18.41 -7.39 16.76
N ALA A 99 18.45 -8.16 17.85
CA ALA A 99 17.32 -8.32 18.78
C ALA A 99 16.97 -7.01 19.52
N LYS A 100 17.96 -6.17 19.82
CA LYS A 100 17.77 -4.82 20.37
C LYS A 100 17.18 -3.83 19.35
N GLY A 101 17.22 -4.16 18.05
CA GLY A 101 16.87 -3.24 16.97
C GLY A 101 18.04 -2.36 16.50
N GLU A 102 19.25 -2.65 16.94
CA GLU A 102 20.49 -1.95 16.57
C GLU A 102 21.06 -2.54 15.27
N TYR A 103 20.29 -2.46 14.18
CA TYR A 103 20.58 -3.19 12.95
C TYR A 103 21.92 -2.82 12.29
N HIS A 104 22.32 -1.54 12.33
CA HIS A 104 23.61 -1.12 11.82
C HIS A 104 24.79 -1.69 12.65
N ALA A 105 24.64 -1.80 13.98
CA ALA A 105 25.66 -2.42 14.83
C ALA A 105 25.75 -3.94 14.58
N ALA A 106 24.60 -4.59 14.39
CA ALA A 106 24.55 -6.00 13.98
C ALA A 106 25.29 -6.24 12.65
N MET A 107 25.05 -5.39 11.65
CA MET A 107 25.76 -5.47 10.37
C MET A 107 27.27 -5.22 10.52
N SER A 108 27.66 -4.19 11.27
CA SER A 108 29.07 -3.87 11.53
C SER A 108 29.82 -5.05 12.17
N THR A 109 29.13 -5.78 13.05
CA THR A 109 29.68 -6.97 13.73
C THR A 109 29.71 -8.19 12.83
N CYS A 110 28.62 -8.48 12.11
CA CYS A 110 28.46 -9.71 11.33
C CYS A 110 29.17 -9.65 9.95
N THR A 111 29.20 -8.50 9.26
CA THR A 111 29.73 -8.40 7.87
C THR A 111 31.21 -8.79 7.74
N PRO A 112 32.14 -8.37 8.63
CA PRO A 112 33.54 -8.78 8.53
C PRO A 112 33.74 -10.31 8.62
N LEU A 113 32.84 -10.99 9.34
CA LEU A 113 32.92 -12.42 9.62
C LEU A 113 32.61 -13.28 8.39
N GLU A 114 32.03 -12.70 7.34
CA GLU A 114 31.71 -13.41 6.10
C GLU A 114 32.97 -13.96 5.42
N THR A 115 34.06 -13.21 5.49
CA THR A 115 35.36 -13.64 4.94
C THR A 115 35.94 -14.84 5.70
N LYS A 116 35.63 -14.94 7.00
CA LYS A 116 36.17 -15.94 7.92
C LYS A 116 35.29 -17.19 7.97
N TYR A 117 33.97 -17.03 7.87
CA TYR A 117 32.98 -18.09 8.01
C TYR A 117 31.88 -18.03 6.92
N PRO A 118 32.24 -18.17 5.63
CA PRO A 118 31.29 -17.98 4.52
C PRO A 118 30.13 -18.99 4.52
N ASP A 119 30.35 -20.20 5.05
CA ASP A 119 29.33 -21.26 5.06
C ASP A 119 28.46 -21.27 6.33
N TYR A 120 28.69 -20.33 7.27
CA TYR A 120 27.99 -20.33 8.54
C TYR A 120 26.57 -19.74 8.42
N GLY A 121 25.55 -20.60 8.47
CA GLY A 121 24.16 -20.22 8.30
C GLY A 121 23.65 -19.23 9.34
N VAL A 122 24.08 -19.35 10.60
CA VAL A 122 23.70 -18.38 11.67
C VAL A 122 24.21 -16.97 11.37
N LEU A 123 25.37 -16.84 10.72
CA LEU A 123 25.89 -15.54 10.30
C LEU A 123 24.99 -14.90 9.23
N HIS A 124 24.63 -15.66 8.20
CA HIS A 124 23.71 -15.18 7.17
C HIS A 124 22.32 -14.90 7.73
N TYR A 125 21.89 -15.63 8.75
CA TYR A 125 20.66 -15.33 9.49
C TYR A 125 20.76 -13.98 10.24
N CYS A 126 21.88 -13.70 10.94
CA CYS A 126 22.14 -12.39 11.57
C CYS A 126 22.02 -11.25 10.54
N LEU A 127 22.73 -11.37 9.42
CA LEU A 127 22.73 -10.37 8.36
C LEU A 127 21.35 -10.22 7.72
N GLY A 128 20.63 -11.32 7.50
CA GLY A 128 19.27 -11.33 6.98
C GLY A 128 18.31 -10.53 7.88
N LEU A 129 18.32 -10.77 9.19
CA LEU A 129 17.52 -10.01 10.16
C LEU A 129 17.89 -8.52 10.17
N ALA A 130 19.19 -8.21 10.12
CA ALA A 130 19.65 -6.82 10.13
C ALA A 130 19.21 -6.07 8.87
N HIS A 131 19.31 -6.71 7.69
CA HIS A 131 18.82 -6.16 6.44
C HIS A 131 17.30 -5.97 6.43
N MET A 132 16.53 -6.88 7.01
CA MET A 132 15.08 -6.67 7.18
C MET A 132 14.79 -5.44 8.06
N GLY A 133 15.55 -5.26 9.13
CA GLY A 133 15.39 -4.16 10.07
C GLY A 133 15.60 -2.77 9.44
N ILE A 134 16.53 -2.68 8.49
CA ILE A 134 16.76 -1.45 7.70
C ILE A 134 15.89 -1.36 6.43
N LYS A 135 14.94 -2.28 6.24
CA LYS A 135 14.10 -2.42 5.03
C LYS A 135 14.88 -2.72 3.75
N GLY A 136 16.04 -3.36 3.83
CA GLY A 136 16.77 -3.89 2.69
C GLY A 136 16.28 -5.29 2.32
N PHE A 137 15.01 -5.45 1.92
CA PHE A 137 14.39 -6.79 1.82
C PHE A 137 14.99 -7.69 0.73
N GLY A 138 15.45 -7.12 -0.40
CA GLY A 138 16.12 -7.90 -1.44
C GLY A 138 17.40 -8.58 -0.94
N GLU A 139 18.20 -7.85 -0.18
CA GLU A 139 19.41 -8.40 0.43
C GLU A 139 19.08 -9.36 1.57
N ALA A 140 18.06 -9.05 2.38
CA ALA A 140 17.59 -9.95 3.42
C ALA A 140 17.17 -11.32 2.88
N VAL A 141 16.42 -11.34 1.77
CA VAL A 141 16.03 -12.58 1.08
C VAL A 141 17.28 -13.39 0.69
N ARG A 142 18.25 -12.76 0.02
CA ARG A 142 19.50 -13.40 -0.40
C ARG A 142 20.23 -14.05 0.80
N ARG A 143 20.35 -13.32 1.90
CA ARG A 143 21.02 -13.82 3.11
C ARG A 143 20.26 -14.96 3.76
N LEU A 144 18.94 -14.87 3.88
CA LEU A 144 18.14 -15.93 4.49
C LEU A 144 18.10 -17.21 3.63
N GLU A 145 18.14 -17.08 2.31
CA GLU A 145 18.30 -18.24 1.42
C GLU A 145 19.68 -18.90 1.55
N LEU A 146 20.76 -18.10 1.71
CA LEU A 146 22.08 -18.64 2.01
C LEU A 146 22.06 -19.37 3.36
N ALA A 147 21.48 -18.76 4.39
CA ALA A 147 21.31 -19.39 5.69
C ALA A 147 20.55 -20.72 5.61
N GLN A 148 19.53 -20.82 4.74
CA GLN A 148 18.76 -22.04 4.53
C GLN A 148 19.56 -23.15 3.83
N LYS A 149 20.48 -22.79 2.93
CA LYS A 149 21.33 -23.72 2.18
C LYS A 149 22.56 -24.20 2.98
N SER A 150 22.95 -23.46 4.02
CA SER A 150 24.09 -23.81 4.88
C SER A 150 23.86 -25.11 5.67
N PRO A 151 24.93 -25.86 6.02
CA PRO A 151 24.83 -27.12 6.78
C PRO A 151 24.13 -26.98 8.15
N ASP A 152 24.32 -25.85 8.81
CA ASP A 152 23.68 -25.49 10.08
C ASP A 152 22.29 -24.86 9.89
N GLY A 153 21.93 -24.50 8.66
CA GLY A 153 20.64 -23.92 8.29
C GLY A 153 19.45 -24.81 8.58
N ALA A 154 19.59 -26.13 8.42
CA ALA A 154 18.53 -27.10 8.73
C ALA A 154 18.12 -27.10 10.20
N LYS A 155 19.01 -26.64 11.09
CA LYS A 155 18.69 -26.47 12.50
C LYS A 155 17.86 -25.19 12.69
N LEU A 156 18.03 -24.15 11.89
CA LEU A 156 17.34 -22.88 12.09
C LEU A 156 15.88 -22.95 11.63
N ARG A 157 14.96 -22.40 12.43
CA ARG A 157 13.58 -22.19 11.98
C ARG A 157 13.46 -20.93 11.13
N LEU A 158 13.76 -21.06 9.84
CA LEU A 158 13.85 -19.94 8.91
C LEU A 158 12.54 -19.61 8.18
N GLU A 159 11.51 -20.45 8.32
CA GLU A 159 10.24 -20.32 7.58
C GLU A 159 9.62 -18.93 7.71
N VAL A 160 9.48 -18.43 8.94
CA VAL A 160 8.87 -17.13 9.24
C VAL A 160 9.77 -15.96 8.82
N PRO A 161 11.07 -15.93 9.18
CA PRO A 161 11.99 -14.90 8.69
C PRO A 161 12.04 -14.79 7.16
N ILE A 162 12.12 -15.93 6.46
CA ILE A 162 12.09 -15.97 4.99
C ILE A 162 10.76 -15.40 4.50
N ALA A 163 9.62 -15.89 5.00
CA ALA A 163 8.32 -15.40 4.58
C ALA A 163 8.14 -13.90 4.86
N GLU A 164 8.67 -13.38 5.97
CA GLU A 164 8.63 -11.95 6.29
C GLU A 164 9.51 -11.13 5.35
N ALA A 165 10.71 -11.59 5.01
CA ALA A 165 11.58 -10.92 4.05
C ALA A 165 10.96 -10.87 2.64
N TYR A 166 10.41 -11.99 2.15
CA TYR A 166 9.69 -12.03 0.87
C TYR A 166 8.42 -11.16 0.90
N THR A 167 7.70 -11.13 2.02
CA THR A 167 6.51 -10.26 2.17
C THR A 167 6.90 -8.79 2.11
N GLY A 168 8.00 -8.39 2.76
CA GLY A 168 8.54 -7.04 2.68
C GLY A 168 8.95 -6.66 1.26
N LEU A 169 9.68 -7.54 0.57
CA LEU A 169 10.05 -7.34 -0.83
C LEU A 169 8.83 -7.25 -1.76
N ALA A 170 7.79 -8.06 -1.53
CA ALA A 170 6.55 -7.99 -2.30
C ALA A 170 5.82 -6.65 -2.08
N SER A 171 5.81 -6.12 -0.86
CA SER A 171 5.28 -4.78 -0.59
C SER A 171 6.06 -3.68 -1.31
N GLU A 172 7.39 -3.72 -1.32
CA GLU A 172 8.22 -2.76 -2.09
C GLU A 172 7.92 -2.82 -3.59
N LEU A 173 7.76 -4.04 -4.14
CA LEU A 173 7.39 -4.22 -5.54
C LEU A 173 6.03 -3.61 -5.86
N LEU A 174 5.06 -3.63 -4.94
CA LEU A 174 3.79 -2.93 -5.12
C LEU A 174 3.97 -1.42 -5.12
N GLU A 175 4.78 -0.87 -4.21
CA GLU A 175 5.07 0.56 -4.14
C GLU A 175 5.76 1.07 -5.42
N VAL A 176 6.63 0.27 -6.02
CA VAL A 176 7.31 0.56 -7.29
C VAL A 176 6.42 0.27 -8.52
N GLY A 177 5.18 -0.19 -8.32
CA GLY A 177 4.22 -0.40 -9.41
C GLY A 177 4.46 -1.68 -10.23
N LYS A 178 5.06 -2.71 -9.63
CA LYS A 178 5.31 -4.04 -10.23
C LYS A 178 4.44 -5.14 -9.58
N PRO A 179 3.11 -5.10 -9.72
CA PRO A 179 2.21 -6.00 -9.00
C PRO A 179 2.30 -7.47 -9.43
N ALA A 180 2.72 -7.76 -10.67
CA ALA A 180 2.93 -9.13 -11.13
C ALA A 180 4.13 -9.81 -10.44
N ASP A 181 5.23 -9.06 -10.26
CA ASP A 181 6.39 -9.52 -9.50
C ASP A 181 6.05 -9.66 -8.02
N ALA A 182 5.35 -8.67 -7.44
CA ALA A 182 4.89 -8.73 -6.06
C ALA A 182 4.04 -9.99 -5.79
N ARG A 183 3.10 -10.32 -6.69
CA ARG A 183 2.28 -11.54 -6.60
C ARG A 183 3.15 -12.80 -6.53
N ARG A 184 4.14 -12.94 -7.43
CA ARG A 184 5.04 -14.10 -7.45
C ARG A 184 5.85 -14.20 -6.15
N THR A 185 6.38 -13.07 -5.68
CA THR A 185 7.16 -12.98 -4.44
C THR A 185 6.30 -13.34 -3.21
N ALA A 186 5.05 -12.86 -3.14
CA ALA A 186 4.12 -13.19 -2.06
C ALA A 186 3.69 -14.67 -2.07
N LEU A 187 3.48 -15.27 -3.25
CA LEU A 187 3.21 -16.70 -3.39
C LEU A 187 4.37 -17.56 -2.87
N TYR A 188 5.62 -17.11 -3.07
CA TYR A 188 6.78 -17.79 -2.49
C TYR A 188 6.79 -17.69 -0.96
N ALA A 189 6.49 -16.51 -0.39
CA ALA A 189 6.36 -16.35 1.06
C ALA A 189 5.31 -17.31 1.65
N ILE A 190 4.17 -17.49 0.99
CA ILE A 190 3.11 -18.42 1.39
C ILE A 190 3.56 -19.87 1.24
N LYS A 191 4.29 -20.21 0.17
CA LYS A 191 4.85 -21.57 -0.01
C LYS A 191 5.77 -21.94 1.16
N VAL A 192 6.59 -21.00 1.62
CA VAL A 192 7.52 -21.21 2.74
C VAL A 192 6.79 -21.22 4.09
N ALA A 193 5.84 -20.31 4.31
CA ALA A 193 5.05 -20.25 5.53
C ALA A 193 3.55 -20.08 5.23
N PRO A 194 2.80 -21.18 5.02
CA PRO A 194 1.40 -21.12 4.58
C PRO A 194 0.45 -20.39 5.55
N THR A 195 0.80 -20.35 6.84
CA THR A 195 0.00 -19.71 7.89
C THR A 195 0.41 -18.26 8.16
N PHE A 196 1.33 -17.69 7.37
CA PHE A 196 1.81 -16.32 7.58
C PHE A 196 0.83 -15.30 6.99
N SER A 197 -0.10 -14.80 7.81
CA SER A 197 -1.20 -13.93 7.37
C SER A 197 -0.75 -12.69 6.59
N LYS A 198 0.37 -12.06 6.96
CA LYS A 198 0.90 -10.87 6.24
C LYS A 198 1.18 -11.16 4.76
N ALA A 199 1.66 -12.35 4.42
CA ALA A 199 1.92 -12.71 3.02
C ALA A 199 0.61 -12.83 2.22
N HIS A 200 -0.46 -13.38 2.83
CA HIS A 200 -1.80 -13.43 2.23
C HIS A 200 -2.39 -12.03 2.01
N LYS A 201 -2.17 -11.08 2.92
CA LYS A 201 -2.57 -9.67 2.71
C LYS A 201 -1.86 -9.05 1.51
N VAL A 202 -0.53 -9.19 1.42
CA VAL A 202 0.25 -8.64 0.30
C VAL A 202 -0.11 -9.32 -1.02
N LEU A 203 -0.41 -10.61 -1.00
CA LEU A 203 -0.95 -11.31 -2.17
C LEU A 203 -2.31 -10.73 -2.59
N GLY A 204 -3.21 -10.48 -1.63
CA GLY A 204 -4.50 -9.82 -1.88
C GLY A 204 -4.35 -8.43 -2.49
N PHE A 205 -3.42 -7.62 -1.99
CA PHE A 205 -3.08 -6.33 -2.61
C PHE A 205 -2.55 -6.50 -4.02
N SER A 206 -1.68 -7.48 -4.26
CA SER A 206 -1.12 -7.74 -5.59
C SER A 206 -2.21 -8.10 -6.60
N TYR A 207 -3.15 -8.95 -6.23
CA TYR A 207 -4.31 -9.26 -7.07
C TYR A 207 -5.20 -8.06 -7.34
N ARG A 208 -5.46 -7.23 -6.33
CA ARG A 208 -6.22 -5.99 -6.49
C ARG A 208 -5.58 -5.03 -7.49
N HIS A 209 -4.25 -4.84 -7.42
CA HIS A 209 -3.51 -4.03 -8.38
C HIS A 209 -3.50 -4.60 -9.81
N LEU A 210 -3.70 -5.91 -9.96
CA LEU A 210 -3.85 -6.58 -11.26
C LEU A 210 -5.30 -6.61 -11.76
N GLY A 211 -6.27 -6.10 -11.00
CA GLY A 211 -7.71 -6.19 -11.33
C GLY A 211 -8.32 -7.57 -11.14
N LEU A 212 -7.59 -8.50 -10.50
CA LEU A 212 -8.03 -9.87 -10.22
C LEU A 212 -8.78 -9.93 -8.88
N HIS A 213 -9.97 -9.32 -8.85
CA HIS A 213 -10.67 -9.04 -7.59
C HIS A 213 -11.11 -10.30 -6.81
N GLU A 214 -11.55 -11.36 -7.48
CA GLU A 214 -11.96 -12.62 -6.81
C GLU A 214 -10.77 -13.37 -6.17
N ASP A 215 -9.61 -13.40 -6.83
CA ASP A 215 -8.38 -13.97 -6.23
C ASP A 215 -7.92 -13.13 -5.02
N GLY A 216 -8.06 -11.81 -5.14
CA GLY A 216 -7.82 -10.87 -4.05
C GLY A 216 -8.73 -11.14 -2.86
N LEU A 217 -10.02 -11.37 -3.11
CA LEU A 217 -11.02 -11.70 -2.09
C LEU A 217 -10.62 -12.96 -1.30
N ALA A 218 -10.31 -14.05 -2.00
CA ALA A 218 -9.90 -15.30 -1.37
C ALA A 218 -8.63 -15.12 -0.51
N SER A 219 -7.68 -14.32 -0.98
CA SER A 219 -6.44 -14.02 -0.25
C SER A 219 -6.70 -13.23 1.04
N PHE A 220 -7.56 -12.20 0.98
CA PHE A 220 -7.93 -11.42 2.17
C PHE A 220 -8.76 -12.24 3.17
N GLN A 221 -9.69 -13.09 2.69
CA GLN A 221 -10.42 -14.03 3.55
C GLN A 221 -9.46 -14.98 4.26
N LYS A 222 -8.44 -15.48 3.57
CA LYS A 222 -7.43 -16.34 4.21
C LYS A 222 -6.62 -15.57 5.26
N ALA A 223 -6.27 -14.32 4.98
CA ALA A 223 -5.56 -13.47 5.93
C ALA A 223 -6.38 -13.21 7.20
N THR A 224 -7.68 -12.90 7.09
CA THR A 224 -8.56 -12.68 8.26
C THR A 224 -8.82 -13.97 9.03
N GLN A 225 -8.92 -15.13 8.37
CA GLN A 225 -9.00 -16.43 9.05
C GLN A 225 -7.73 -16.73 9.87
N LEU A 226 -6.55 -16.42 9.32
CA LEU A 226 -5.26 -16.65 9.99
C LEU A 226 -4.95 -15.61 11.08
N SER A 227 -5.55 -14.42 11.00
CA SER A 227 -5.35 -13.34 11.97
C SER A 227 -6.66 -12.57 12.19
N PRO A 228 -7.61 -13.17 12.94
CA PRO A 228 -8.95 -12.60 13.10
C PRO A 228 -8.99 -11.31 13.92
N GLN A 229 -7.90 -10.96 14.61
CA GLN A 229 -7.76 -9.73 15.39
C GLN A 229 -6.99 -8.62 14.63
N ASP A 230 -6.81 -8.76 13.31
CA ASP A 230 -6.22 -7.71 12.48
C ASP A 230 -7.32 -6.82 11.85
N PRO A 231 -7.58 -5.62 12.40
CA PRO A 231 -8.62 -4.73 11.87
C PRO A 231 -8.31 -4.27 10.45
N GLU A 232 -7.03 -4.15 10.07
CA GLU A 232 -6.62 -3.77 8.73
C GLU A 232 -6.94 -4.88 7.71
N GLY A 233 -6.78 -6.15 8.12
CA GLY A 233 -7.19 -7.31 7.32
C GLY A 233 -8.68 -7.29 6.98
N TRP A 234 -9.53 -7.03 7.98
CA TRP A 234 -10.97 -6.92 7.81
C TRP A 234 -11.40 -5.73 6.95
N ALA A 235 -10.80 -4.56 7.16
CA ALA A 235 -11.09 -3.38 6.34
C ALA A 235 -10.72 -3.58 4.86
N ASN A 236 -9.59 -4.25 4.58
CA ASN A 236 -9.19 -4.56 3.20
C ASN A 236 -10.09 -5.63 2.56
N LEU A 237 -10.50 -6.65 3.32
CA LEU A 237 -11.50 -7.62 2.88
C LEU A 237 -12.81 -6.91 2.47
N ALA A 238 -13.30 -6.03 3.33
CA ALA A 238 -14.50 -5.22 3.10
C ALA A 238 -14.39 -4.35 1.84
N LEU A 239 -13.23 -3.73 1.61
CA LEU A 239 -12.98 -2.97 0.39
C LEU A 239 -13.08 -3.86 -0.86
N VAL A 240 -12.49 -5.06 -0.87
CA VAL A 240 -12.59 -5.95 -2.03
C VAL A 240 -14.01 -6.48 -2.22
N GLN A 241 -14.73 -6.78 -1.14
CA GLN A 241 -16.16 -7.15 -1.20
C GLN A 241 -17.01 -6.03 -1.80
N SER A 242 -16.75 -4.78 -1.42
CA SER A 242 -17.40 -3.59 -2.00
C SER A 242 -17.16 -3.49 -3.52
N HIS A 243 -15.92 -3.71 -3.98
CA HIS A 243 -15.57 -3.68 -5.41
C HIS A 243 -16.16 -4.86 -6.20
N THR A 244 -16.42 -6.00 -5.56
CA THR A 244 -17.03 -7.19 -6.18
C THR A 244 -18.56 -7.21 -6.05
N GLY A 245 -19.16 -6.16 -5.49
CA GLY A 245 -20.63 -6.05 -5.33
C GLY A 245 -21.21 -6.87 -4.17
N ARG A 246 -20.36 -7.47 -3.32
CA ARG A 246 -20.76 -8.21 -2.11
C ARG A 246 -21.07 -7.24 -0.97
N ASN A 247 -22.14 -6.47 -1.19
CA ASN A 247 -22.43 -5.26 -0.43
C ASN A 247 -22.67 -5.50 1.06
N LEU A 248 -23.40 -6.57 1.41
CA LEU A 248 -23.68 -6.93 2.81
C LEU A 248 -22.44 -7.46 3.53
N ASP A 249 -21.71 -8.39 2.91
CA ASP A 249 -20.46 -8.92 3.45
C ASP A 249 -19.43 -7.81 3.72
N ALA A 250 -19.38 -6.79 2.85
CA ALA A 250 -18.52 -5.63 3.02
C ALA A 250 -18.90 -4.82 4.27
N VAL A 251 -20.20 -4.58 4.50
CA VAL A 251 -20.68 -3.88 5.69
C VAL A 251 -20.31 -4.66 6.96
N ASP A 252 -20.52 -5.97 6.97
CA ASP A 252 -20.17 -6.83 8.11
C ASP A 252 -18.67 -6.82 8.39
N SER A 253 -17.84 -6.92 7.35
CA SER A 253 -16.38 -6.90 7.48
C SER A 253 -15.85 -5.54 7.94
N PHE A 254 -16.45 -4.43 7.51
CA PHE A 254 -16.13 -3.10 8.06
C PHE A 254 -16.53 -2.99 9.54
N HIS A 255 -17.69 -3.50 9.92
CA HIS A 255 -18.11 -3.53 11.32
C HIS A 255 -17.17 -4.37 12.18
N GLU A 256 -16.65 -5.48 11.66
CA GLU A 256 -15.67 -6.29 12.38
C GLU A 256 -14.34 -5.56 12.58
N ALA A 257 -13.85 -4.84 11.56
CA ALA A 257 -12.69 -3.97 11.68
C ALA A 257 -12.87 -2.91 12.79
N ILE A 258 -14.05 -2.29 12.83
CA ILE A 258 -14.43 -1.29 13.85
C ILE A 258 -14.59 -1.95 15.23
N ARG A 259 -15.15 -3.16 15.32
CA ARG A 259 -15.31 -3.90 16.58
C ARG A 259 -13.96 -4.21 17.22
N ILE A 260 -12.99 -4.62 16.41
CA ILE A 260 -11.62 -4.94 16.86
C ILE A 260 -10.86 -3.68 17.25
N HIS A 261 -10.97 -2.61 16.46
CA HIS A 261 -10.33 -1.32 16.75
C HIS A 261 -11.35 -0.16 16.62
N PRO A 262 -12.07 0.17 17.71
CA PRO A 262 -13.16 1.16 17.71
C PRO A 262 -12.77 2.57 17.28
N THR A 263 -11.48 2.90 17.32
CA THR A 263 -10.92 4.19 16.90
C THR A 263 -10.32 4.17 15.49
N TYR A 264 -10.59 3.14 14.68
CA TYR A 264 -10.00 2.99 13.35
C TYR A 264 -10.70 3.87 12.33
N LEU A 265 -10.33 5.15 12.26
CA LEU A 265 -10.98 6.14 11.40
C LEU A 265 -11.06 5.71 9.93
N GLY A 266 -10.03 5.04 9.41
CA GLY A 266 -10.02 4.53 8.04
C GLY A 266 -11.17 3.57 7.72
N ALA A 267 -11.54 2.71 8.67
CA ALA A 267 -12.67 1.78 8.50
C ALA A 267 -14.01 2.53 8.51
N TYR A 268 -14.18 3.55 9.34
CA TYR A 268 -15.41 4.37 9.33
C TYR A 268 -15.56 5.15 8.03
N VAL A 269 -14.48 5.77 7.53
CA VAL A 269 -14.50 6.50 6.26
C VAL A 269 -14.88 5.58 5.12
N ALA A 270 -14.25 4.41 5.03
CA ALA A 270 -14.52 3.42 4.00
C ALA A 270 -15.95 2.87 4.09
N LEU A 271 -16.43 2.55 5.29
CA LEU A 271 -17.82 2.13 5.52
C LEU A 271 -18.82 3.21 5.13
N GLY A 272 -18.61 4.47 5.53
CA GLY A 272 -19.48 5.58 5.19
C GLY A 272 -19.60 5.77 3.67
N LYS A 273 -18.47 5.76 2.95
CA LYS A 273 -18.45 5.84 1.48
C LYS A 273 -19.16 4.65 0.82
N HIS A 274 -18.94 3.44 1.33
CA HIS A 274 -19.62 2.23 0.84
C HIS A 274 -21.14 2.30 1.07
N LEU A 275 -21.57 2.74 2.26
CA LEU A 275 -22.99 2.92 2.58
C LEU A 275 -23.67 3.94 1.67
N GLN A 276 -23.00 5.04 1.31
CA GLN A 276 -23.50 5.99 0.31
C GLN A 276 -23.66 5.33 -1.07
N ALA A 277 -22.65 4.57 -1.51
CA ALA A 277 -22.68 3.90 -2.81
C ALA A 277 -23.87 2.93 -2.93
N ILE A 278 -24.24 2.25 -1.84
CA ILE A 278 -25.39 1.34 -1.79
C ILE A 278 -26.70 2.03 -1.33
N GLN A 279 -26.75 3.36 -1.34
CA GLN A 279 -27.93 4.18 -1.02
C GLN A 279 -28.47 4.01 0.41
N ARG A 280 -27.65 3.55 1.36
CA ARG A 280 -27.95 3.49 2.80
C ARG A 280 -27.50 4.78 3.48
N THR A 281 -27.98 5.90 2.97
CA THR A 281 -27.46 7.24 3.26
C THR A 281 -27.57 7.63 4.73
N GLN A 282 -28.67 7.28 5.40
CA GLN A 282 -28.85 7.60 6.82
C GLN A 282 -27.81 6.92 7.71
N GLU A 283 -27.44 5.69 7.39
CA GLU A 283 -26.40 4.94 8.11
C GLU A 283 -25.00 5.49 7.80
N ALA A 284 -24.76 5.94 6.57
CA ALA A 284 -23.52 6.64 6.22
C ALA A 284 -23.34 7.90 7.06
N ILE A 285 -24.37 8.75 7.18
CA ILE A 285 -24.35 9.96 8.01
C ILE A 285 -24.00 9.59 9.46
N THR A 286 -24.69 8.61 10.05
CA THR A 286 -24.41 8.19 11.43
C THR A 286 -23.01 7.62 11.60
N THR A 287 -22.50 6.89 10.60
CA THR A 287 -21.14 6.34 10.61
C THR A 287 -20.10 7.45 10.59
N PHE A 288 -20.23 8.45 9.73
CA PHE A 288 -19.33 9.59 9.70
C PHE A 288 -19.46 10.47 10.95
N GLU A 289 -20.66 10.70 11.49
CA GLU A 289 -20.87 11.45 12.73
C GLU A 289 -20.18 10.77 13.92
N LYS A 290 -20.26 9.43 14.03
CA LYS A 290 -19.51 8.66 15.04
C LYS A 290 -18.00 8.86 14.90
N ALA A 291 -17.48 8.74 13.68
CA ALA A 291 -16.06 8.95 13.42
C ALA A 291 -15.62 10.39 13.70
N LEU A 292 -16.46 11.39 13.40
CA LEU A 292 -16.17 12.80 13.68
C LEU A 292 -16.15 13.07 15.19
N GLY A 293 -16.92 12.30 15.98
CA GLY A 293 -16.80 12.32 17.44
C GLY A 293 -15.45 11.82 17.95
N LEU A 294 -14.78 10.93 17.21
CA LEU A 294 -13.45 10.41 17.56
C LEU A 294 -12.32 11.36 17.11
N ASP A 295 -12.48 12.00 15.95
CA ASP A 295 -11.57 13.06 15.47
C ASP A 295 -12.37 14.28 14.96
N PRO A 296 -12.69 15.24 15.85
CA PRO A 296 -13.46 16.43 15.50
C PRO A 296 -12.75 17.37 14.54
N THR A 297 -11.45 17.20 14.29
CA THR A 297 -10.67 18.08 13.43
C THR A 297 -10.58 17.58 11.99
N ASN A 298 -11.00 16.35 11.73
CA ASN A 298 -10.84 15.69 10.45
C ASN A 298 -11.69 16.35 9.32
N PRO A 299 -11.06 16.97 8.31
CA PRO A 299 -11.79 17.57 7.20
C PRO A 299 -12.46 16.53 6.30
N GLU A 300 -11.91 15.32 6.16
CA GLU A 300 -12.48 14.28 5.31
C GLU A 300 -13.83 13.80 5.83
N LEU A 301 -13.96 13.66 7.16
CA LEU A 301 -15.22 13.29 7.80
C LEU A 301 -16.30 14.34 7.61
N ARG A 302 -15.96 15.64 7.72
CA ARG A 302 -16.91 16.72 7.44
C ARG A 302 -17.36 16.73 5.99
N THR A 303 -16.46 16.50 5.04
CA THR A 303 -16.81 16.37 3.62
C THR A 303 -17.68 15.14 3.36
N GLY A 304 -17.39 13.99 3.99
CA GLY A 304 -18.22 12.79 3.88
C GLY A 304 -19.65 13.00 4.40
N ILE A 305 -19.79 13.66 5.56
CA ILE A 305 -21.12 14.05 6.09
C ILE A 305 -21.82 15.00 5.12
N MET A 306 -21.12 16.02 4.60
CA MET A 306 -21.68 16.98 3.65
C MET A 306 -22.28 16.28 2.42
N GLN A 307 -21.53 15.34 1.84
CA GLN A 307 -21.99 14.57 0.70
C GLN A 307 -23.20 13.70 1.07
N ALA A 308 -23.12 12.92 2.16
CA ALA A 308 -24.21 12.03 2.56
C ALA A 308 -25.49 12.80 2.92
N VAL A 309 -25.36 13.97 3.56
CA VAL A 309 -26.48 14.84 3.87
C VAL A 309 -27.11 15.44 2.61
N ALA A 310 -26.31 15.78 1.60
CA ALA A 310 -26.80 16.24 0.30
C ALA A 310 -27.56 15.11 -0.42
N ASP A 311 -27.02 13.88 -0.44
CA ASP A 311 -27.67 12.70 -1.02
C ASP A 311 -29.03 12.41 -0.34
N ALA A 312 -29.16 12.70 0.96
CA ALA A 312 -30.40 12.54 1.74
C ALA A 312 -31.34 13.77 1.70
N CYS A 313 -31.00 14.82 0.96
CA CYS A 313 -31.72 16.11 0.95
C CYS A 313 -31.92 16.72 2.36
N ALA A 314 -31.01 16.45 3.31
CA ALA A 314 -31.10 16.89 4.70
C ALA A 314 -30.51 18.30 4.90
N TRP A 315 -31.05 19.30 4.18
CA TRP A 315 -30.47 20.65 4.04
C TRP A 315 -30.18 21.39 5.35
N ARG A 316 -31.00 21.21 6.40
CA ARG A 316 -30.73 21.81 7.73
C ARG A 316 -29.41 21.34 8.34
N LYS A 317 -29.05 20.06 8.15
CA LYS A 317 -27.74 19.56 8.57
C LYS A 317 -26.64 20.11 7.66
N GLN A 318 -26.91 20.23 6.37
CA GLN A 318 -25.96 20.72 5.38
C GLN A 318 -25.48 22.14 5.72
N GLU A 319 -26.41 23.04 6.00
CA GLU A 319 -26.13 24.43 6.40
C GLU A 319 -25.21 24.52 7.62
N ARG A 320 -25.34 23.59 8.57
CA ARG A 320 -24.49 23.54 9.78
C ARG A 320 -23.04 23.18 9.46
N PHE A 321 -22.79 22.27 8.52
CA PHE A 321 -21.44 21.82 8.18
C PHE A 321 -20.75 22.70 7.13
N LEU A 322 -21.51 23.45 6.33
CA LEU A 322 -21.00 24.19 5.17
C LEU A 322 -19.87 25.17 5.50
N PRO A 323 -19.96 26.03 6.54
CA PRO A 323 -18.89 26.97 6.86
C PRO A 323 -17.56 26.27 7.17
N SER A 324 -17.61 25.15 7.90
CA SER A 324 -16.42 24.37 8.27
C SER A 324 -15.79 23.70 7.05
N VAL A 325 -16.60 23.09 6.17
CA VAL A 325 -16.11 22.46 4.94
C VAL A 325 -15.46 23.48 4.01
N LEU A 326 -16.07 24.66 3.82
CA LEU A 326 -15.49 25.73 3.00
C LEU A 326 -14.19 26.28 3.60
N LYS A 327 -14.10 26.39 4.93
CA LYS A 327 -12.87 26.79 5.63
C LYS A 327 -11.76 25.77 5.41
N ASP A 328 -12.05 24.48 5.60
CA ASP A 328 -11.09 23.40 5.42
C ASP A 328 -10.59 23.34 3.98
N LEU A 329 -11.51 23.44 3.00
CA LEU A 329 -11.18 23.44 1.58
C LEU A 329 -10.21 24.58 1.22
N LYS A 330 -10.51 25.82 1.67
CA LYS A 330 -9.62 26.97 1.46
C LYS A 330 -8.25 26.75 2.08
N HIS A 331 -8.20 26.19 3.29
CA HIS A 331 -6.94 25.88 3.97
C HIS A 331 -6.13 24.80 3.22
N GLN A 332 -6.77 23.72 2.76
CA GLN A 332 -6.14 22.65 1.99
C GLN A 332 -5.55 23.17 0.67
N ILE A 333 -6.31 23.99 -0.07
CA ILE A 333 -5.85 24.62 -1.31
C ILE A 333 -4.62 25.52 -1.04
N ALA A 334 -4.67 26.32 0.02
CA ALA A 334 -3.59 27.23 0.40
C ALA A 334 -2.32 26.50 0.84
N LYS A 335 -2.45 25.42 1.61
CA LYS A 335 -1.33 24.61 2.11
C LYS A 335 -0.58 23.87 1.00
N ARG A 336 -1.22 23.63 -0.14
CA ARG A 336 -0.69 22.85 -1.28
C ARG A 336 -0.22 21.44 -0.92
N SER A 337 -0.72 20.88 0.19
CA SER A 337 -0.33 19.55 0.67
C SER A 337 -1.32 18.49 0.18
N GLY A 338 -1.09 17.98 -1.02
CA GLY A 338 -1.90 16.89 -1.60
C GLY A 338 -3.26 17.33 -2.15
N ARG A 339 -4.11 16.34 -2.46
CA ARG A 339 -5.44 16.54 -3.03
C ARG A 339 -6.39 17.06 -1.94
N PRO A 340 -7.16 18.13 -2.18
CA PRO A 340 -8.25 18.51 -1.30
C PRO A 340 -9.32 17.42 -1.21
N ASN A 341 -9.99 17.32 -0.06
CA ASN A 341 -10.98 16.27 0.20
C ASN A 341 -12.29 16.44 -0.58
N VAL A 342 -12.53 17.63 -1.11
CA VAL A 342 -13.66 17.96 -1.98
C VAL A 342 -13.21 17.80 -3.43
N THR A 343 -13.96 17.06 -4.23
CA THR A 343 -13.68 16.97 -5.67
C THR A 343 -14.21 18.21 -6.40
N PRO A 344 -13.64 18.59 -7.56
CA PRO A 344 -14.20 19.67 -8.37
C PRO A 344 -15.68 19.44 -8.74
N PHE A 345 -16.07 18.19 -9.01
CA PHE A 345 -17.46 17.83 -9.29
C PHE A 345 -18.38 18.04 -8.08
N ASP A 346 -17.98 17.60 -6.89
CA ASP A 346 -18.75 17.83 -5.66
C ASP A 346 -18.88 19.33 -5.34
N SER A 347 -17.86 20.13 -5.67
CA SER A 347 -17.90 21.59 -5.51
C SER A 347 -18.90 22.32 -6.42
N LEU A 348 -19.47 21.64 -7.42
CA LEU A 348 -20.50 22.19 -8.30
C LEU A 348 -21.91 21.81 -7.85
N LEU A 349 -22.06 20.62 -7.25
CA LEU A 349 -23.37 20.03 -6.97
C LEU A 349 -23.73 20.03 -5.48
N THR A 350 -22.80 19.68 -4.60
CA THR A 350 -23.11 19.44 -3.18
C THR A 350 -22.57 20.52 -2.26
N ILE A 351 -21.47 21.17 -2.66
CA ILE A 351 -20.85 22.25 -1.90
C ILE A 351 -20.95 23.52 -2.73
N PRO A 352 -21.80 24.51 -2.38
CA PRO A 352 -21.98 25.74 -3.16
C PRO A 352 -20.74 26.65 -3.07
N ALA A 353 -19.68 26.28 -3.77
CA ALA A 353 -18.44 27.03 -3.86
C ALA A 353 -18.56 28.16 -4.92
N SER A 354 -17.86 29.27 -4.70
CA SER A 354 -17.81 30.32 -5.72
C SER A 354 -17.04 29.86 -6.96
N PRO A 355 -17.32 30.38 -8.17
CA PRO A 355 -16.59 30.02 -9.38
C PRO A 355 -15.06 30.18 -9.24
N GLN A 356 -14.60 31.19 -8.50
CA GLN A 356 -13.18 31.38 -8.21
C GLN A 356 -12.61 30.26 -7.36
N LEU A 357 -13.35 29.78 -6.36
CA LEU A 357 -12.92 28.67 -5.51
C LEU A 357 -12.90 27.35 -6.29
N VAL A 358 -13.89 27.10 -7.15
CA VAL A 358 -13.92 25.93 -8.05
C VAL A 358 -12.70 25.93 -8.97
N ARG A 359 -12.32 27.08 -9.54
CA ARG A 359 -11.09 27.20 -10.35
C ARG A 359 -9.84 26.83 -9.56
N LEU A 360 -9.68 27.39 -8.36
CA LEU A 360 -8.53 27.10 -7.49
C LEU A 360 -8.48 25.64 -7.06
N LEU A 361 -9.64 25.01 -6.87
CA LEU A 361 -9.75 23.60 -6.56
C LEU A 361 -9.31 22.72 -7.74
N ALA A 362 -9.79 23.01 -8.94
CA ALA A 362 -9.37 22.32 -10.16
C ALA A 362 -7.85 22.46 -10.39
N GLU A 363 -7.30 23.68 -10.23
CA GLU A 363 -5.84 23.92 -10.29
C GLU A 363 -5.06 23.10 -9.26
N ALA A 364 -5.60 22.93 -8.05
CA ALA A 364 -4.98 22.10 -7.03
C ALA A 364 -4.94 20.61 -7.43
N TYR A 365 -6.01 20.10 -8.05
CA TYR A 365 -6.06 18.72 -8.56
C TYR A 365 -5.05 18.49 -9.69
N VAL A 366 -5.01 19.39 -10.69
CA VAL A 366 -4.04 19.33 -11.79
C VAL A 366 -2.61 19.37 -11.27
N ARG A 367 -2.30 20.26 -10.33
CA ARG A 367 -0.96 20.34 -9.73
C ARG A 367 -0.54 19.03 -9.08
N VAL A 368 -1.45 18.37 -8.36
CA VAL A 368 -1.15 17.09 -7.71
C VAL A 368 -0.93 16.00 -8.75
N ALA A 369 -1.81 15.90 -9.76
CA ALA A 369 -1.67 14.93 -10.84
C ALA A 369 -0.32 15.09 -11.58
N ASN A 370 0.08 16.33 -11.92
CA ASN A 370 1.39 16.62 -12.51
C ASN A 370 2.56 16.18 -11.61
N SER A 371 2.45 16.40 -10.30
CA SER A 371 3.49 16.00 -9.35
C SER A 371 3.62 14.47 -9.23
N GLU A 372 2.50 13.74 -9.29
CA GLU A 372 2.45 12.28 -9.23
C GLU A 372 3.04 11.66 -10.50
N VAL A 373 2.68 12.21 -11.67
CA VAL A 373 3.24 11.85 -12.97
C VAL A 373 4.76 12.05 -12.99
N THR A 374 5.24 13.22 -12.52
CA THR A 374 6.67 13.53 -12.46
C THR A 374 7.43 12.58 -11.53
N ARG A 375 6.87 12.28 -10.36
CA ARG A 375 7.49 11.36 -9.38
C ARG A 375 7.57 9.93 -9.89
N ALA A 376 6.60 9.50 -10.70
CA ALA A 376 6.57 8.17 -11.30
C ALA A 376 7.61 7.99 -12.43
N GLY A 377 8.42 9.00 -12.76
CA GLY A 377 9.40 8.94 -13.86
C GLY A 377 8.77 8.99 -15.25
N ALA A 378 7.44 8.96 -15.33
CA ALA A 378 6.66 9.30 -16.50
C ALA A 378 6.65 10.83 -16.64
N GLY A 379 7.79 11.45 -16.98
CA GLY A 379 7.82 12.88 -17.29
C GLY A 379 6.80 13.24 -18.40
N VAL A 380 6.51 14.53 -18.58
CA VAL A 380 5.72 15.01 -19.73
C VAL A 380 6.23 14.29 -20.97
N LEU A 381 5.35 13.53 -21.64
CA LEU A 381 5.76 12.85 -22.86
C LEU A 381 6.34 13.93 -23.78
N PRO A 382 7.48 13.68 -24.46
CA PRO A 382 8.01 14.67 -25.38
C PRO A 382 6.85 15.10 -26.27
N LEU A 383 6.48 16.39 -26.16
CA LEU A 383 5.31 16.94 -26.84
C LEU A 383 5.36 16.38 -28.25
N PRO A 384 4.29 15.74 -28.76
CA PRO A 384 4.28 15.35 -30.15
C PRO A 384 4.67 16.60 -30.92
N ARG A 385 5.87 16.57 -31.53
CA ARG A 385 6.33 17.66 -32.40
C ARG A 385 5.14 17.97 -33.28
N ALA A 386 4.79 19.27 -33.39
CA ALA A 386 3.62 19.75 -34.13
C ALA A 386 3.29 18.77 -35.25
N PRO A 387 2.06 18.20 -35.26
CA PRO A 387 1.74 16.98 -35.98
C PRO A 387 2.41 17.03 -37.34
N LYS A 388 3.23 16.02 -37.64
CA LYS A 388 4.04 16.02 -38.86
C LYS A 388 3.11 16.43 -40.00
N ALA A 389 3.53 17.39 -40.83
CA ALA A 389 2.77 17.88 -41.99
C ALA A 389 2.41 16.79 -43.03
N GLN A 390 2.62 15.52 -42.69
CA GLN A 390 2.33 14.31 -43.43
C GLN A 390 0.86 13.88 -43.35
N HIS A 391 0.12 14.25 -42.30
CA HIS A 391 -1.31 13.88 -42.18
C HIS A 391 -2.19 14.77 -43.04
N LYS A 392 -2.85 14.18 -44.04
CA LYS A 392 -3.80 14.88 -44.92
C LYS A 392 -5.11 15.27 -44.24
N LYS A 393 -5.44 14.66 -43.09
CA LYS A 393 -6.68 14.85 -42.35
C LYS A 393 -6.40 15.25 -40.89
N LEU A 394 -7.36 15.95 -40.29
CA LEU A 394 -7.34 16.30 -38.88
C LEU A 394 -7.67 15.06 -38.02
N ARG A 395 -6.79 14.71 -37.08
CA ARG A 395 -7.02 13.61 -36.13
C ARG A 395 -7.66 14.13 -34.86
N VAL A 396 -8.90 13.71 -34.58
CA VAL A 396 -9.67 14.11 -33.41
C VAL A 396 -9.92 12.91 -32.52
N GLY A 397 -9.42 12.94 -31.28
CA GLY A 397 -9.61 11.87 -30.29
C GLY A 397 -10.68 12.19 -29.28
N TYR A 398 -11.53 11.22 -28.94
CA TYR A 398 -12.56 11.31 -27.91
C TYR A 398 -12.21 10.41 -26.73
N PHE A 399 -12.09 10.98 -25.54
CA PHE A 399 -11.66 10.30 -24.32
C PHE A 399 -12.77 10.35 -23.26
N SER A 400 -13.22 9.17 -22.77
CA SER A 400 -14.27 9.09 -21.74
C SER A 400 -14.38 7.68 -21.13
N SER A 401 -14.95 7.59 -19.92
CA SER A 401 -15.50 6.34 -19.37
C SER A 401 -16.96 6.11 -19.74
N ASP A 402 -17.57 7.03 -20.46
CA ASP A 402 -19.02 7.08 -20.59
C ASP A 402 -19.48 6.73 -22.00
N PHE A 403 -18.68 6.00 -22.79
CA PHE A 403 -19.13 5.52 -24.09
C PHE A 403 -20.04 4.29 -23.92
N GLY A 404 -21.34 4.52 -24.02
CA GLY A 404 -22.37 3.49 -23.86
C GLY A 404 -23.69 4.07 -23.35
N ASN A 405 -24.41 3.32 -22.53
CA ASN A 405 -25.68 3.70 -21.95
C ASN A 405 -25.53 4.66 -20.75
N THR A 406 -24.96 5.82 -21.01
CA THR A 406 -24.69 6.89 -20.02
C THR A 406 -25.18 8.24 -20.56
N PRO A 407 -25.22 9.31 -19.76
CA PRO A 407 -25.55 10.64 -20.25
C PRO A 407 -24.67 11.12 -21.41
N VAL A 408 -23.33 11.03 -21.27
CA VAL A 408 -22.39 11.44 -22.34
C VAL A 408 -22.54 10.55 -23.56
N GLY A 409 -22.62 9.24 -23.38
CA GLY A 409 -22.78 8.28 -24.47
C GLY A 409 -24.03 8.55 -25.29
N ARG A 410 -25.14 8.89 -24.65
CA ARG A 410 -26.41 9.26 -25.31
C ARG A 410 -26.33 10.59 -26.08
N LEU A 411 -25.74 11.62 -25.48
CA LEU A 411 -25.63 12.95 -26.08
C LEU A 411 -24.65 12.98 -27.25
N MET A 412 -23.54 12.22 -27.15
CA MET A 412 -22.48 12.21 -28.14
C MET A 412 -22.63 11.10 -29.19
N ALA A 413 -23.63 10.23 -29.07
CA ALA A 413 -23.75 9.00 -29.86
C ALA A 413 -23.66 9.24 -31.37
N SER A 414 -24.26 10.32 -31.86
CA SER A 414 -24.33 10.66 -33.28
C SER A 414 -23.22 11.59 -33.74
N VAL A 415 -22.47 12.24 -32.84
CA VAL A 415 -21.47 13.26 -33.22
C VAL A 415 -20.38 12.67 -34.12
N PRO A 416 -19.76 11.51 -33.81
CA PRO A 416 -18.76 10.92 -34.69
C PRO A 416 -19.29 10.58 -36.09
N LEU A 417 -20.57 10.20 -36.21
CA LEU A 417 -21.19 9.87 -37.51
C LEU A 417 -21.28 11.08 -38.45
N HIS A 418 -21.34 12.29 -37.89
CA HIS A 418 -21.49 13.52 -38.66
C HIS A 418 -20.15 14.19 -38.99
N HIS A 419 -19.01 13.59 -38.61
CA HIS A 419 -17.72 14.06 -39.08
C HIS A 419 -17.59 13.91 -40.59
N ASN A 420 -17.08 14.94 -41.24
CA ASN A 420 -16.69 14.84 -42.64
C ASN A 420 -15.42 13.97 -42.75
N ARG A 421 -15.61 12.70 -43.11
CA ARG A 421 -14.56 11.67 -43.22
C ARG A 421 -13.49 11.99 -44.27
N THR A 422 -13.69 12.97 -45.15
CA THR A 422 -12.66 13.39 -46.10
C THR A 422 -11.60 14.29 -45.46
N ILE A 423 -11.93 14.95 -44.36
CA ILE A 423 -11.05 15.92 -43.67
C ILE A 423 -10.76 15.56 -42.21
N VAL A 424 -11.55 14.69 -41.57
CA VAL A 424 -11.34 14.23 -40.19
C VAL A 424 -11.17 12.72 -40.13
N ASP A 425 -10.15 12.27 -39.38
CA ASP A 425 -10.05 10.91 -38.86
C ASP A 425 -10.35 10.94 -37.35
N SER A 426 -11.42 10.27 -36.94
CA SER A 426 -11.91 10.26 -35.56
C SER A 426 -11.40 9.04 -34.78
N PHE A 427 -10.96 9.26 -33.55
CA PHE A 427 -10.41 8.24 -32.66
C PHE A 427 -11.25 8.13 -31.38
N LEU A 428 -11.49 6.91 -30.90
CA LEU A 428 -12.20 6.65 -29.66
C LEU A 428 -11.28 5.99 -28.63
N TYR A 429 -11.27 6.53 -27.42
CA TYR A 429 -10.46 6.06 -26.30
C TYR A 429 -11.33 5.72 -25.08
N PRO A 430 -12.04 4.57 -25.10
CA PRO A 430 -12.92 4.18 -23.99
C PRO A 430 -12.14 3.68 -22.77
N LEU A 431 -12.48 4.23 -21.61
CA LEU A 431 -12.01 3.77 -20.29
C LEU A 431 -12.88 2.65 -19.70
N ASN A 432 -14.13 2.53 -20.16
CA ASN A 432 -15.07 1.50 -19.76
C ASN A 432 -15.02 0.27 -20.68
N LEU A 433 -15.55 -0.84 -20.18
CA LEU A 433 -15.85 -2.01 -20.98
C LEU A 433 -17.02 -1.71 -21.93
N GLU A 434 -17.09 -2.47 -23.03
CA GLU A 434 -18.28 -2.47 -23.87
C GLU A 434 -19.49 -2.99 -23.08
N ASP A 435 -20.61 -2.29 -23.21
CA ASP A 435 -21.86 -2.61 -22.52
C ASP A 435 -22.93 -3.21 -23.45
N GLY A 436 -22.58 -3.41 -24.74
CA GLY A 436 -23.51 -3.90 -25.76
C GLY A 436 -24.65 -2.93 -26.12
N SER A 437 -24.63 -1.70 -25.61
CA SER A 437 -25.70 -0.75 -25.81
C SER A 437 -25.74 -0.22 -27.25
N PHE A 438 -26.95 0.17 -27.67
CA PHE A 438 -27.17 0.86 -28.95
C PHE A 438 -26.26 2.10 -29.09
N TYR A 439 -26.09 2.88 -28.02
CA TYR A 439 -25.26 4.08 -28.04
C TYR A 439 -23.78 3.76 -28.26
N ARG A 440 -23.26 2.69 -27.65
CA ARG A 440 -21.88 2.25 -27.89
C ARG A 440 -21.65 1.88 -29.35
N GLN A 441 -22.57 1.09 -29.91
CA GLN A 441 -22.52 0.70 -31.32
C GLN A 441 -22.58 1.91 -32.26
N LEU A 442 -23.47 2.88 -31.95
CA LEU A 442 -23.64 4.08 -32.77
C LEU A 442 -22.40 4.97 -32.78
N VAL A 443 -21.75 5.15 -31.63
CA VAL A 443 -20.47 5.86 -31.52
C VAL A 443 -19.42 5.17 -32.38
N GLU A 444 -19.25 3.86 -32.22
CA GLU A 444 -18.20 3.10 -32.92
C GLU A 444 -18.38 3.08 -34.45
N GLN A 445 -19.63 3.07 -34.94
CA GLN A 445 -19.92 3.20 -36.38
C GLN A 445 -19.39 4.52 -36.99
N GLY A 446 -19.36 5.60 -36.19
CA GLY A 446 -18.88 6.92 -36.61
C GLY A 446 -17.38 7.14 -36.39
N ILE A 447 -16.68 6.18 -35.78
CA ILE A 447 -15.28 6.31 -35.42
C ILE A 447 -14.40 5.61 -36.47
N HIS A 448 -13.29 6.26 -36.84
CA HIS A 448 -12.30 5.66 -37.74
C HIS A 448 -11.44 4.61 -37.01
N THR A 449 -10.97 4.92 -35.80
CA THR A 449 -10.12 4.02 -35.00
C THR A 449 -10.55 3.98 -33.54
N SER A 450 -10.72 2.80 -32.96
CA SER A 450 -11.01 2.63 -31.53
C SER A 450 -9.83 1.98 -30.80
N ARG A 451 -9.46 2.50 -29.62
CA ARG A 451 -8.34 2.06 -28.78
C ARG A 451 -8.80 1.87 -27.35
N ARG A 452 -9.00 0.63 -26.93
CA ARG A 452 -9.40 0.31 -25.55
C ARG A 452 -8.32 0.72 -24.55
N LEU A 453 -8.67 1.61 -23.63
CA LEU A 453 -7.80 2.05 -22.53
C LEU A 453 -8.12 1.40 -21.19
N HIS A 454 -9.27 0.72 -21.08
CA HIS A 454 -9.66 -0.04 -19.90
C HIS A 454 -8.58 -1.07 -19.51
N GLY A 455 -8.17 -1.06 -18.24
CA GLY A 455 -7.15 -1.97 -17.70
C GLY A 455 -5.70 -1.58 -18.00
N LEU A 456 -5.46 -0.58 -18.84
CA LEU A 456 -4.11 -0.06 -19.09
C LEU A 456 -3.70 0.94 -18.01
N ALA A 457 -2.42 0.95 -17.64
CA ALA A 457 -1.86 1.98 -16.76
C ALA A 457 -1.94 3.37 -17.40
N ASN A 458 -1.98 4.44 -16.59
CA ASN A 458 -2.08 5.82 -17.09
C ASN A 458 -1.01 6.15 -18.14
N GLU A 459 0.25 5.76 -17.87
CA GLU A 459 1.36 6.01 -18.79
C GLU A 459 1.21 5.28 -20.12
N GLN A 460 0.78 4.02 -20.10
CA GLN A 460 0.53 3.23 -21.30
C GLN A 460 -0.61 3.84 -22.13
N SER A 461 -1.68 4.27 -21.46
CA SER A 461 -2.79 4.96 -22.10
C SER A 461 -2.34 6.27 -22.77
N ALA A 462 -1.54 7.08 -22.08
CA ALA A 462 -1.01 8.33 -22.63
C ALA A 462 -0.08 8.09 -23.83
N LYS A 463 0.82 7.10 -23.74
CA LYS A 463 1.70 6.69 -24.85
C LYS A 463 0.92 6.19 -26.06
N MET A 464 -0.18 5.46 -25.85
CA MET A 464 -1.04 5.00 -26.94
C MET A 464 -1.70 6.17 -27.68
N ILE A 465 -2.24 7.14 -26.95
CA ILE A 465 -2.83 8.36 -27.54
C ILE A 465 -1.75 9.16 -28.30
N ALA A 466 -0.56 9.32 -27.71
CA ALA A 466 0.55 10.05 -28.33
C ALA A 466 1.08 9.36 -29.60
N HIS A 467 1.13 8.02 -29.61
CA HIS A 467 1.51 7.23 -30.78
C HIS A 467 0.55 7.40 -31.96
N ASP A 468 -0.75 7.59 -31.68
CA ASP A 468 -1.75 7.85 -32.70
C ASP A 468 -1.67 9.30 -33.25
N GLU A 469 -0.73 10.14 -32.76
CA GLU A 469 -0.43 11.49 -33.24
C GLU A 469 -1.70 12.39 -33.32
N ILE A 470 -2.54 12.32 -32.29
CA ILE A 470 -3.80 13.07 -32.20
C ILE A 470 -3.55 14.58 -32.22
N HIS A 471 -4.31 15.32 -33.05
CA HIS A 471 -4.20 16.78 -33.14
C HIS A 471 -5.03 17.46 -32.06
N ILE A 472 -6.28 17.02 -31.90
CA ILE A 472 -7.23 17.55 -30.91
C ILE A 472 -7.75 16.39 -30.07
N LEU A 473 -7.43 16.40 -28.78
CA LEU A 473 -7.97 15.45 -27.81
C LEU A 473 -9.14 16.10 -27.05
N ILE A 474 -10.32 15.51 -27.14
CA ILE A 474 -11.53 15.96 -26.49
C ILE A 474 -11.72 15.13 -25.22
N ASP A 475 -11.60 15.77 -24.07
CA ASP A 475 -11.90 15.21 -22.76
C ASP A 475 -13.39 15.37 -22.47
N LEU A 476 -14.10 14.24 -22.50
CA LEU A 476 -15.52 14.13 -22.15
C LEU A 476 -15.71 13.55 -20.74
N LEU A 477 -14.66 13.52 -19.91
CA LEU A 477 -14.69 12.98 -18.55
C LEU A 477 -14.58 14.09 -17.52
N GLY A 478 -13.53 14.91 -17.61
CA GLY A 478 -13.20 15.90 -16.60
C GLY A 478 -12.94 15.26 -15.22
N TYR A 479 -13.59 15.79 -14.18
CA TYR A 479 -13.46 15.30 -12.80
C TYR A 479 -14.58 14.35 -12.37
N THR A 480 -15.29 13.75 -13.32
CA THR A 480 -16.31 12.74 -13.03
C THR A 480 -15.67 11.37 -12.86
N ALA A 481 -16.30 10.52 -12.05
CA ALA A 481 -15.95 9.11 -11.95
C ALA A 481 -17.05 8.29 -12.64
N GLY A 482 -16.68 7.51 -13.66
CA GLY A 482 -17.55 6.49 -14.23
C GLY A 482 -17.40 5.18 -13.46
N GLY A 483 -18.30 4.93 -12.49
CA GLY A 483 -18.25 3.72 -11.66
C GLY A 483 -16.94 3.57 -10.86
N TYR A 484 -16.42 2.34 -10.76
CA TYR A 484 -15.23 1.98 -9.97
C TYR A 484 -13.89 2.57 -10.47
N ALA A 485 -13.89 3.36 -11.55
CA ALA A 485 -12.72 4.04 -12.07
C ALA A 485 -12.76 5.53 -11.69
N MET A 486 -11.78 5.96 -10.89
CA MET A 486 -11.51 7.37 -10.64
C MET A 486 -11.29 8.12 -11.96
N ALA A 487 -11.54 9.43 -11.97
CA ALA A 487 -11.06 10.31 -13.03
C ALA A 487 -9.57 9.99 -13.33
N ARG A 488 -9.21 9.94 -14.62
CA ARG A 488 -7.85 9.58 -15.06
C ARG A 488 -7.09 10.81 -15.53
N GLU A 489 -7.14 11.89 -14.75
CA GLU A 489 -6.49 13.17 -15.06
C GLU A 489 -4.98 13.03 -15.30
N HIS A 490 -4.31 12.01 -14.75
CA HIS A 490 -2.91 11.73 -15.02
C HIS A 490 -2.61 11.51 -16.51
N ILE A 491 -3.55 10.94 -17.27
CA ILE A 491 -3.38 10.76 -18.72
C ILE A 491 -3.20 12.12 -19.40
N LEU A 492 -4.07 13.08 -19.05
CA LEU A 492 -4.04 14.42 -19.63
C LEU A 492 -2.87 15.26 -19.10
N ALA A 493 -2.46 15.03 -17.85
CA ALA A 493 -1.27 15.64 -17.24
C ALA A 493 0.03 15.31 -18.01
N MET A 494 0.11 14.14 -18.65
CA MET A 494 1.23 13.77 -19.52
C MET A 494 1.22 14.45 -20.91
N LYS A 495 0.19 15.26 -21.21
CA LYS A 495 0.01 16.03 -22.45
C LYS A 495 0.19 15.18 -23.73
N PRO A 496 -0.62 14.12 -23.95
CA PRO A 496 -0.46 13.20 -25.07
C PRO A 496 -0.86 13.78 -26.44
N ALA A 497 -1.49 14.97 -26.46
CA ALA A 497 -1.87 15.70 -27.67
C ALA A 497 -1.52 17.19 -27.52
N PRO A 498 -1.25 17.92 -28.61
CA PRO A 498 -0.86 19.33 -28.55
C PRO A 498 -2.02 20.25 -28.17
N LEU A 499 -3.27 19.89 -28.53
CA LEU A 499 -4.47 20.58 -28.09
C LEU A 499 -5.39 19.61 -27.35
N THR A 500 -5.73 19.94 -26.12
CA THR A 500 -6.72 19.21 -25.31
C THR A 500 -7.87 20.14 -24.96
N VAL A 501 -9.11 19.67 -25.13
CA VAL A 501 -10.34 20.45 -24.92
C VAL A 501 -11.25 19.69 -23.96
N GLY A 502 -11.57 20.27 -22.81
CA GLY A 502 -12.65 19.78 -21.95
C GLY A 502 -14.01 20.13 -22.57
N PHE A 503 -14.88 19.14 -22.78
CA PHE A 503 -16.17 19.35 -23.44
C PHE A 503 -17.26 18.45 -22.86
N LEU A 504 -18.45 19.04 -22.66
CA LEU A 504 -19.72 18.39 -22.30
C LEU A 504 -19.76 17.60 -20.98
N GLY A 505 -18.93 16.55 -20.82
CA GLY A 505 -19.07 15.56 -19.75
C GLY A 505 -18.85 16.09 -18.34
N TYR A 506 -18.07 17.17 -18.19
CA TYR A 506 -17.87 17.86 -16.93
C TYR A 506 -18.26 19.35 -17.04
N PRO A 507 -19.25 19.84 -16.26
CA PRO A 507 -19.77 21.19 -16.40
C PRO A 507 -18.95 22.23 -15.61
N GLY A 508 -17.63 22.22 -15.77
CA GLY A 508 -16.75 23.12 -15.01
C GLY A 508 -15.39 23.34 -15.64
N THR A 509 -14.59 24.20 -15.01
CA THR A 509 -13.22 24.44 -15.44
C THR A 509 -12.31 23.25 -15.14
N MET A 510 -11.42 22.94 -16.08
CA MET A 510 -10.40 21.91 -15.91
C MET A 510 -9.22 22.36 -15.05
N GLY A 511 -9.08 23.65 -14.72
CA GLY A 511 -8.00 24.16 -13.86
C GLY A 511 -6.58 23.99 -14.45
N THR A 512 -6.47 23.71 -15.74
CA THR A 512 -5.20 23.60 -16.45
C THR A 512 -4.74 24.99 -16.89
N SER A 513 -3.55 25.41 -16.47
CA SER A 513 -2.84 26.52 -17.11
C SER A 513 -2.04 26.00 -18.31
N ASN A 514 -1.95 26.79 -19.39
CA ASN A 514 -1.13 26.49 -20.57
C ASN A 514 0.33 26.17 -20.22
#